data_AF-A0A183D2R5-F1
#
_entry.id   AF-A0A183D2R5-F1
#
_cell.length_a   1.000
_cell.length_b   1.000
_cell.length_c   1.000
_cell.angle_alpha   90.00
_cell.angle_beta   90.00
_cell.angle_gamma   90.00
#
_symmetry.space_group_name_H-M   'P 1'
#
loop_
_entity.id
_entity.type
_entity.pdbx_description
1 polymer ?
#
loop_
_entity_poly.entity_id
_entity_poly.type
_entity_poly.pdbx_seq_one_letter_code
_entity_poly.pdbx_strand_id
1 'polypeptide(L)'
;LMPIVYTPTVGLACQNFGYIYRKPKYAFSYTQAIVVTDGERILGLGDLGAYGIGIPVGKLALYVALGGVQPRWCLPVLLDVGTNKEVELLHDPFYIGLRRKRVRGKQYDSFLENFMKACTKRYVTTNR
;
A
#
# COMPACT_ATOMS: atom_id res chain seq x y z
N LEU A 1 -14.93 16.60 -3.33
CA LEU A 1 -13.61 16.17 -2.82
C LEU A 1 -13.39 14.65 -2.87
N MET A 2 -14.36 13.81 -2.48
CA MET A 2 -14.20 12.34 -2.47
C MET A 2 -13.70 11.71 -3.80
N PRO A 3 -14.15 12.13 -5.00
CA PRO A 3 -13.64 11.59 -6.26
C PRO A 3 -12.18 11.95 -6.58
N ILE A 4 -11.61 12.92 -5.87
CA ILE A 4 -10.21 13.36 -6.00
C ILE A 4 -9.29 12.51 -5.11
N VAL A 5 -9.71 12.24 -3.87
CA VAL A 5 -8.92 11.44 -2.91
C VAL A 5 -9.09 9.92 -3.07
N TYR A 6 -10.11 9.48 -3.80
CA TYR A 6 -10.38 8.06 -4.05
C TYR A 6 -10.69 7.83 -5.53
N THR A 7 -11.49 6.81 -5.85
CA THR A 7 -11.87 6.49 -7.23
C THR A 7 -12.65 7.65 -7.87
N PRO A 8 -12.36 8.02 -9.14
CA PRO A 8 -11.40 7.39 -10.07
C PRO A 8 -9.96 7.93 -9.97
N THR A 9 -9.75 9.12 -9.40
CA THR A 9 -8.47 9.86 -9.46
C THR A 9 -7.32 9.12 -8.79
N VAL A 10 -7.57 8.34 -7.73
CA VAL A 10 -6.53 7.52 -7.08
C VAL A 10 -5.92 6.49 -8.03
N GLY A 11 -6.69 6.00 -9.01
CA GLY A 11 -6.18 5.09 -10.04
C GLY A 11 -5.11 5.76 -10.91
N LEU A 12 -5.39 6.98 -11.36
CA LEU A 12 -4.44 7.78 -12.15
C LEU A 12 -3.21 8.18 -11.32
N ALA A 13 -3.39 8.48 -10.04
CA ALA A 13 -2.29 8.77 -9.12
C ALA A 13 -1.39 7.54 -8.91
N CYS A 14 -1.97 6.34 -8.83
CA CYS A 14 -1.19 5.11 -8.78
C CYS A 14 -0.39 4.94 -10.08
N GLN A 15 -1.01 5.02 -11.26
CA GLN A 15 -0.28 4.84 -12.52
C GLN A 15 0.93 5.77 -12.69
N ASN A 16 0.85 6.99 -12.15
CA ASN A 16 1.92 7.99 -12.26
C ASN A 16 2.71 8.19 -10.95
N PHE A 17 2.65 7.24 -10.01
CA PHE A 17 3.10 7.48 -8.64
C PHE A 17 4.59 7.89 -8.55
N GLY A 18 5.46 7.26 -9.35
CA GLY A 18 6.89 7.61 -9.40
C GLY A 18 7.16 9.07 -9.78
N TYR A 19 6.36 9.62 -10.69
CA TYR A 19 6.49 11.00 -11.18
C TYR A 19 5.97 12.05 -10.19
N ILE A 20 4.95 11.68 -9.40
CA ILE A 20 4.28 12.60 -8.46
C ILE A 20 4.77 12.43 -7.02
N TYR A 21 5.69 11.50 -6.78
CA TYR A 21 6.22 11.22 -5.45
C TYR A 21 6.92 12.46 -4.88
N ARG A 22 6.64 12.78 -3.61
CA ARG A 22 7.29 13.89 -2.90
C ARG A 22 7.99 13.44 -1.63
N LYS A 23 7.21 13.00 -0.64
CA LYS A 23 7.74 12.58 0.67
C LYS A 23 6.75 11.65 1.38
N PRO A 24 7.21 10.59 2.07
CA PRO A 24 6.34 9.80 2.93
C PRO A 24 6.03 10.63 4.18
N LYS A 25 4.75 10.71 4.56
CA LYS A 25 4.30 11.52 5.70
C LYS A 25 3.55 10.65 6.70
N TYR A 26 4.29 9.86 7.47
CA TYR A 26 3.67 9.08 8.53
C TYR A 26 4.59 8.88 9.73
N ALA A 27 4.03 9.03 10.93
CA ALA A 27 4.68 8.78 12.21
C ALA A 27 3.74 7.91 13.04
N PHE A 28 4.22 6.75 13.52
CA PHE A 28 3.35 5.71 14.08
C PHE A 28 3.84 5.29 15.47
N SER A 29 3.20 5.83 16.51
CA SER A 29 3.44 5.41 17.89
C SER A 29 2.39 4.41 18.37
N TYR A 30 1.15 4.53 17.86
CA TYR A 30 -0.01 3.72 18.27
C TYR A 30 -0.94 3.47 17.08
N THR A 31 -0.84 2.30 16.46
CA THR A 31 -1.61 1.92 15.26
C THR A 31 -2.79 1.03 15.64
N GLN A 32 -3.98 1.33 15.12
CA GLN A 32 -5.18 0.48 15.28
C GLN A 32 -5.74 -0.02 13.94
N ALA A 33 -5.54 0.72 12.85
CA ALA A 33 -6.02 0.36 11.53
C ALA A 33 -4.85 0.27 10.55
N ILE A 34 -4.64 -0.93 9.98
CA ILE A 34 -3.67 -1.15 8.91
C ILE A 34 -4.46 -1.44 7.63
N VAL A 35 -4.17 -0.70 6.56
CA VAL A 35 -4.62 -1.07 5.21
C VAL A 35 -3.39 -1.45 4.41
N VAL A 36 -3.41 -2.66 3.86
CA VAL A 36 -2.25 -3.26 3.19
C VAL A 36 -2.62 -3.72 1.79
N THR A 37 -1.68 -3.58 0.85
CA THR A 37 -1.75 -4.16 -0.50
C THR A 37 -0.35 -4.51 -0.99
N ASP A 38 -0.23 -5.47 -1.89
CA ASP A 38 1.00 -5.79 -2.63
C ASP A 38 0.99 -5.21 -4.06
N GLY A 39 -0.05 -4.44 -4.40
CA GLY A 39 -0.18 -3.78 -5.68
C GLY A 39 -0.54 -4.67 -6.85
N GLU A 40 -0.88 -5.95 -6.66
CA GLU A 40 -1.12 -6.87 -7.78
C GLU A 40 -2.41 -6.59 -8.55
N ARG A 41 -3.43 -6.08 -7.87
CA ARG A 41 -4.74 -5.82 -8.47
C ARG A 41 -5.29 -4.48 -7.98
N ILE A 42 -4.79 -3.40 -8.56
CA ILE A 42 -5.26 -2.05 -8.27
C ILE A 42 -6.49 -1.74 -9.11
N LEU A 43 -7.67 -1.77 -8.48
CA LEU A 43 -8.96 -1.51 -9.13
C LEU A 43 -9.13 -2.39 -10.39
N GLY A 44 -9.44 -1.78 -11.54
CA GLY A 44 -9.45 -2.44 -12.86
C GLY A 44 -8.13 -2.31 -13.65
N LEU A 45 -7.07 -1.79 -13.04
CA LEU A 45 -5.80 -1.44 -13.71
C LEU A 45 -4.75 -2.58 -13.68
N GLY A 46 -5.06 -3.65 -12.96
CA GLY A 46 -4.17 -4.80 -12.77
C GLY A 46 -2.99 -4.49 -11.87
N ASP A 47 -1.85 -5.12 -12.18
CA ASP A 47 -0.63 -5.02 -11.40
C ASP A 47 0.01 -3.63 -11.55
N LEU A 48 0.23 -2.94 -10.44
CA LEU A 48 0.99 -1.69 -10.39
C LEU A 48 2.20 -1.78 -9.43
N GLY A 49 2.43 -2.95 -8.81
CA GLY A 49 3.47 -3.15 -7.79
C GLY A 49 3.51 -2.00 -6.79
N ALA A 50 4.68 -1.38 -6.61
CA ALA A 50 4.87 -0.33 -5.62
C ALA A 50 4.06 0.95 -5.84
N TYR A 51 3.59 1.21 -7.06
CA TYR A 51 2.71 2.33 -7.35
C TYR A 51 1.31 2.17 -6.71
N GLY A 52 0.97 0.95 -6.24
CA GLY A 52 -0.28 0.65 -5.55
C GLY A 52 -0.45 1.27 -4.15
N ILE A 53 0.58 1.90 -3.58
CA ILE A 53 0.52 2.51 -2.24
C ILE A 53 -0.57 3.58 -2.10
N GLY A 54 -0.99 4.20 -3.21
CA GLY A 54 -2.11 5.15 -3.21
C GLY A 54 -3.43 4.57 -2.71
N ILE A 55 -3.67 3.26 -2.87
CA ILE A 55 -4.90 2.61 -2.41
C ILE A 55 -5.01 2.56 -0.87
N PRO A 56 -4.00 2.04 -0.13
CA PRO A 56 -3.97 2.15 1.33
C PRO A 56 -4.17 3.57 1.85
N VAL A 57 -3.51 4.55 1.23
CA VAL A 57 -3.60 5.96 1.62
C VAL A 57 -5.02 6.50 1.43
N GLY A 58 -5.62 6.26 0.26
CA GLY A 58 -6.97 6.68 -0.06
C GLY A 58 -8.02 6.01 0.85
N LYS A 59 -7.89 4.70 1.10
CA LYS A 59 -8.81 3.98 2.00
C LYS A 59 -8.75 4.51 3.43
N LEU A 60 -7.55 4.74 3.98
CA LEU A 60 -7.42 5.29 5.33
C LEU A 60 -7.92 6.74 5.40
N ALA A 61 -7.78 7.53 4.33
CA ALA A 61 -8.41 8.85 4.26
C ALA A 61 -9.94 8.76 4.38
N LEU A 62 -10.58 7.73 3.80
CA LEU A 62 -12.01 7.49 3.98
C LEU A 62 -12.36 7.04 5.41
N TYR A 63 -11.51 6.23 6.06
CA TYR A 63 -11.71 5.82 7.46
C TYR A 63 -11.70 7.04 8.39
N VAL A 64 -10.79 7.99 8.15
CA VAL A 64 -10.74 9.25 8.88
C VAL A 64 -11.96 10.11 8.57
N ALA A 65 -12.25 10.36 7.29
CA ALA A 65 -13.25 11.33 6.87
C ALA A 65 -14.69 10.88 7.13
N LEU A 66 -14.97 9.57 7.00
CA LEU A 66 -16.32 9.01 7.09
C LEU A 66 -16.52 8.16 8.36
N GLY A 67 -15.47 7.51 8.84
CA GLY A 67 -15.51 6.62 10.00
C GLY A 67 -15.06 7.25 11.31
N GLY A 68 -14.62 8.52 11.30
CA GLY A 68 -14.13 9.22 12.51
C GLY A 68 -12.85 8.64 13.12
N VAL A 69 -12.13 7.79 12.38
CA VAL A 69 -10.87 7.18 12.86
C VAL A 69 -9.80 8.26 12.99
N GLN A 70 -9.05 8.28 14.09
CA GLN A 70 -7.98 9.27 14.23
C GLN A 70 -6.84 8.96 13.25
N PRO A 71 -6.33 9.96 12.48
CA PRO A 71 -5.24 9.75 11.54
C PRO A 71 -4.00 9.11 12.15
N ARG A 72 -3.72 9.40 13.44
CA ARG A 72 -2.58 8.85 14.19
C ARG A 72 -2.67 7.33 14.40
N TRP A 73 -3.84 6.72 14.21
CA TRP A 73 -4.09 5.28 14.35
C TRP A 73 -3.97 4.51 13.03
N CYS A 74 -3.81 5.23 11.91
CA CYS A 74 -3.88 4.67 10.56
C CYS A 74 -2.48 4.41 10.00
N LEU A 75 -2.21 3.17 9.56
CA LEU A 75 -0.94 2.76 8.95
C LEU A 75 -1.18 2.21 7.54
N PRO A 76 -0.87 2.97 6.46
CA PRO A 76 -0.86 2.44 5.11
C PRO A 76 0.39 1.59 4.88
N VAL A 77 0.22 0.39 4.33
CA VAL A 77 1.31 -0.54 4.04
C VAL A 77 1.25 -0.98 2.59
N LEU A 78 2.43 -1.01 1.97
CA LEU A 78 2.66 -1.65 0.69
C LEU A 78 3.64 -2.81 0.89
N LEU A 79 3.26 -3.99 0.41
CA LEU A 79 4.08 -5.19 0.41
C LEU A 79 4.75 -5.36 -0.96
N ASP A 80 5.91 -4.76 -1.15
CA ASP A 80 6.62 -4.85 -2.41
C ASP A 80 7.31 -6.22 -2.57
N VAL A 81 6.70 -7.08 -3.37
CA VAL A 81 7.21 -8.42 -3.72
C VAL A 81 7.61 -8.52 -5.19
N GLY A 82 7.79 -7.37 -5.85
CA GLY A 82 7.99 -7.25 -7.30
C GLY A 82 6.69 -6.98 -8.07
N THR A 83 6.82 -6.85 -9.39
CA THR A 83 5.70 -6.65 -10.33
C THR A 83 5.92 -7.45 -11.60
N ASN A 84 4.83 -7.89 -12.24
CA ASN A 84 4.88 -8.60 -13.51
C ASN A 84 4.71 -7.67 -14.72
N LYS A 85 4.52 -6.35 -14.52
CA LYS A 85 4.51 -5.37 -15.62
C LYS A 85 5.92 -5.01 -16.07
N GLU A 86 6.47 -5.86 -16.92
CA GLU A 86 7.84 -5.70 -17.40
C GLU A 86 8.03 -4.42 -18.23
N VAL A 87 7.14 -4.22 -19.21
CA VAL A 87 7.27 -3.13 -20.17
C VAL A 87 7.00 -1.78 -19.50
N GLU A 88 5.91 -1.69 -18.72
CA GLU A 88 5.46 -0.41 -18.18
C GLU A 88 6.17 -0.01 -16.87
N LEU A 89 6.63 -0.98 -16.06
CA LEU A 89 7.17 -0.68 -14.72
C LEU A 89 8.62 -1.14 -14.53
N LEU A 90 9.00 -2.37 -14.92
CA LEU A 90 10.37 -2.83 -14.64
C LEU A 90 11.43 -2.05 -15.43
N HIS A 91 11.08 -1.58 -16.63
CA HIS A 91 11.94 -0.71 -17.44
C HIS A 91 11.75 0.80 -17.16
N ASP A 92 10.79 1.19 -16.33
CA ASP A 92 10.57 2.59 -15.98
C ASP A 92 11.68 3.08 -15.01
N PRO A 93 12.50 4.08 -15.40
CA PRO A 93 13.51 4.65 -14.51
C PRO A 93 12.90 5.30 -13.26
N PHE A 94 11.64 5.73 -13.32
CA PHE A 94 10.92 6.32 -12.20
C PHE A 94 10.20 5.30 -11.32
N TYR A 95 10.24 4.01 -11.68
CA TYR A 95 9.68 2.97 -10.83
C TYR A 95 10.41 2.92 -9.48
N ILE A 96 9.64 3.09 -8.41
CA ILE A 96 10.16 3.19 -7.04
C ILE A 96 10.26 1.84 -6.33
N GLY A 97 9.72 0.77 -6.94
CA GLY A 97 9.67 -0.56 -6.35
C GLY A 97 10.84 -1.46 -6.74
N LEU A 98 10.79 -2.69 -6.27
CA LEU A 98 11.73 -3.74 -6.61
C LEU A 98 11.64 -4.08 -8.10
N ARG A 99 12.74 -3.88 -8.83
CA ARG A 99 12.85 -4.25 -10.25
C ARG A 99 13.07 -5.75 -10.42
N ARG A 100 12.04 -6.54 -10.10
CA ARG A 100 11.99 -7.99 -10.28
C ARG A 100 10.55 -8.45 -10.50
N LYS A 101 10.39 -9.63 -11.10
CA LYS A 101 9.09 -10.32 -11.17
C LYS A 101 8.59 -10.69 -9.78
N ARG A 102 7.27 -10.89 -9.66
CA ARG A 102 6.63 -11.24 -8.38
C ARG A 102 7.19 -12.52 -7.79
N VAL A 103 7.47 -12.48 -6.50
CA VAL A 103 7.67 -13.69 -5.69
C VAL A 103 6.34 -14.42 -5.54
N ARG A 104 6.34 -15.75 -5.66
CA ARG A 104 5.14 -16.60 -5.63
C ARG A 104 5.31 -17.82 -4.72
N GLY A 105 4.20 -18.45 -4.38
CA GLY A 105 4.15 -19.68 -3.58
C GLY A 105 4.70 -19.48 -2.17
N LYS A 106 5.36 -20.51 -1.64
CA LYS A 106 5.77 -20.58 -0.22
C LYS A 106 6.58 -19.38 0.26
N GLN A 107 7.41 -18.79 -0.60
CA GLN A 107 8.21 -17.61 -0.22
C GLN A 107 7.33 -16.38 0.02
N TYR A 108 6.30 -16.20 -0.82
CA TYR A 108 5.31 -15.13 -0.65
C TYR A 108 4.45 -15.39 0.61
N ASP A 109 3.99 -16.62 0.80
CA ASP A 109 3.17 -16.99 1.95
C ASP A 109 3.94 -16.80 3.27
N SER A 110 5.20 -17.23 3.33
CA SER A 110 6.06 -17.03 4.49
C SER A 110 6.31 -15.54 4.79
N PHE A 111 6.45 -14.72 3.74
CA PHE A 111 6.57 -13.28 3.90
C PHE A 111 5.28 -12.66 4.48
N LEU A 112 4.10 -13.06 3.98
CA LEU A 112 2.81 -12.63 4.53
C LEU A 112 2.63 -13.05 5.99
N GLU A 113 2.97 -14.30 6.33
CA GLU A 113 2.92 -14.76 7.72
C GLU A 113 3.79 -13.93 8.64
N ASN A 114 5.03 -13.64 8.22
CA ASN A 114 5.96 -12.83 9.01
C ASN A 114 5.45 -11.41 9.18
N PHE A 115 4.85 -10.82 8.14
CA PHE A 115 4.20 -9.51 8.23
C PHE A 115 3.06 -9.52 9.25
N MET A 116 2.17 -10.52 9.21
CA MET A 116 1.04 -10.63 10.14
C MET A 116 1.53 -10.84 11.58
N LYS A 117 2.51 -11.73 11.80
CA LYS A 117 3.14 -11.96 13.11
C LYS A 117 3.79 -10.70 13.66
N ALA A 118 4.46 -9.91 12.82
CA ALA A 118 5.06 -8.65 13.23
C ALA A 118 4.01 -7.61 13.63
N CYS A 119 2.92 -7.49 12.86
CA CYS A 119 1.82 -6.57 13.16
C CYS A 119 1.15 -6.90 14.50
N THR A 120 0.82 -8.17 14.72
CA THR A 120 0.18 -8.59 15.97
C THR A 120 1.11 -8.40 17.17
N LYS A 121 2.37 -8.82 17.07
CA LYS A 121 3.36 -8.63 18.13
C LYS A 121 3.55 -7.15 18.52
N ARG A 122 3.50 -6.23 17.56
CA ARG A 122 3.82 -4.82 17.79
C ARG A 122 2.64 -3.96 18.24
N TYR A 123 1.44 -4.26 17.75
CA TYR A 123 0.28 -3.38 17.89
C TYR A 123 -0.92 -4.03 18.57
N VAL A 124 -1.00 -5.37 18.59
CA VAL A 124 -2.04 -6.05 19.36
C VAL A 124 -1.53 -6.21 20.78
N THR A 125 -1.89 -5.27 21.64
CA THR A 125 -1.86 -5.50 23.08
C THR A 125 -2.98 -6.49 23.42
N THR A 126 -2.63 -7.73 23.73
CA THR A 126 -3.47 -8.57 24.58
C THR A 126 -3.77 -7.76 25.84
N ASN A 127 -5.05 -7.52 26.14
CA ASN A 127 -5.47 -6.87 27.38
C ASN A 127 -4.68 -7.46 28.56
N ARG A 128 -3.79 -6.65 29.15
CA ARG A 128 -3.30 -6.85 30.51
C ARG A 128 -4.12 -5.96 31.43
#